data_AF-A0A7S3TME7-F1
#
_entry.id   AF-A0A7S3TME7-F1
#
_cell.length_a   1.000
_cell.length_b   1.000
_cell.length_c   1.000
_cell.angle_alpha   90.00
_cell.angle_beta   90.00
_cell.angle_gamma   90.00
#
_symmetry.space_group_name_H-M   'P 1'
#
loop_
_entity.id
_entity.type
_entity.pdbx_description
1 polymer ?
#
loop_
_entity_poly.entity_id
_entity_poly.type
_entity_poly.pdbx_seq_one_letter_code
_entity_poly.pdbx_strand_id
1 'polypeptide(L)'
;NDGKLYNAREFKDFYPGKDGREKWTGAEKSVERRLARNNKAYSVYEFRDYYHDLLGEEGWVSEWEKAKPEQRKASDGSWYTWDDFVKHYGDKKAWDMWDSAKPARKTGEL
;
A
#
# COMPACT_ATOMS: atom_id res chain seq x y z
N ASN A 1 -16.16 2.01 -7.94
CA ASN A 1 -15.65 2.35 -6.60
C ASN A 1 -16.82 2.99 -5.85
N ASP A 2 -17.26 2.40 -4.74
CA ASP A 2 -18.37 2.88 -3.89
C ASP A 2 -17.90 3.80 -2.74
N GLY A 3 -16.59 4.03 -2.64
CA GLY A 3 -15.98 4.92 -1.65
C GLY A 3 -15.90 4.34 -0.23
N LYS A 4 -16.18 3.04 -0.03
CA LYS A 4 -16.16 2.41 1.30
C LYS A 4 -14.92 1.54 1.51
N LEU A 5 -14.35 1.59 2.71
CA LEU A 5 -13.31 0.67 3.16
C LEU A 5 -13.98 -0.56 3.76
N TYR A 6 -13.54 -1.75 3.34
CA TYR A 6 -14.04 -3.03 3.81
C TYR A 6 -12.90 -3.82 4.45
N ASN A 7 -13.17 -4.48 5.58
CA ASN A 7 -12.29 -5.55 6.04
C ASN A 7 -12.51 -6.82 5.19
N ALA A 8 -11.62 -7.81 5.31
CA ALA A 8 -11.66 -9.02 4.47
C ALA A 8 -13.00 -9.79 4.56
N ARG A 9 -13.66 -9.77 5.73
CA ARG A 9 -14.96 -10.40 5.94
C ARG A 9 -16.07 -9.60 5.28
N GLU A 10 -16.12 -8.30 5.53
CA GLU A 10 -17.13 -7.42 4.94
C GLU A 10 -17.01 -7.36 3.41
N PHE A 11 -15.79 -7.40 2.87
CA PHE A 11 -15.55 -7.43 1.43
C PHE A 11 -16.10 -8.72 0.82
N LYS A 12 -15.87 -9.87 1.46
CA LYS A 12 -16.38 -11.17 1.01
C LYS A 12 -17.91 -11.23 1.06
N ASP A 13 -18.50 -10.65 2.09
CA ASP A 13 -19.96 -10.60 2.25
C ASP A 13 -20.61 -9.64 1.25
N PHE A 14 -19.95 -8.53 0.93
CA PHE A 14 -20.46 -7.50 0.02
C PHE A 14 -20.21 -7.83 -1.47
N TYR A 15 -19.12 -8.54 -1.78
CA TYR A 15 -18.77 -8.99 -3.12
C TYR A 15 -18.60 -10.52 -3.17
N PRO A 16 -19.71 -11.29 -3.13
CA PRO A 16 -19.63 -12.73 -3.15
C PRO A 16 -19.20 -13.28 -4.53
N GLY A 17 -18.48 -14.40 -4.53
CA GLY A 17 -18.19 -15.17 -5.74
C GLY A 17 -17.10 -14.58 -6.65
N LYS A 18 -17.28 -14.71 -7.98
CA LYS A 18 -16.28 -14.36 -9.00
C LYS A 18 -15.97 -12.85 -9.02
N ASP A 19 -16.99 -12.02 -8.83
CA ASP A 19 -16.88 -10.56 -8.80
C ASP A 19 -16.02 -10.07 -7.62
N GLY A 20 -16.10 -10.74 -6.47
CA GLY A 20 -15.24 -10.47 -5.33
C GLY A 20 -13.78 -10.74 -5.63
N ARG A 21 -13.46 -11.87 -6.27
CA ARG A 21 -12.09 -12.21 -6.63
C ARG A 21 -11.49 -11.20 -7.61
N GLU A 22 -12.24 -10.80 -8.63
CA GLU A 22 -11.79 -9.80 -9.61
C GLU A 22 -11.59 -8.42 -8.96
N LYS A 23 -12.50 -8.00 -8.08
CA LYS A 23 -12.34 -6.75 -7.32
C LYS A 23 -11.17 -6.80 -6.34
N TRP A 24 -10.93 -7.93 -5.69
CA TRP A 24 -9.80 -8.13 -4.78
C TRP A 24 -8.47 -8.04 -5.52
N THR A 25 -8.34 -8.77 -6.65
CA THR A 25 -7.14 -8.70 -7.50
C THR A 25 -6.95 -7.31 -8.10
N GLY A 26 -8.03 -6.63 -8.50
CA GLY A 26 -7.95 -5.24 -8.97
C GLY A 26 -7.50 -4.26 -7.89
N ALA A 27 -7.88 -4.49 -6.63
CA ALA A 27 -7.52 -3.67 -5.49
C ALA A 27 -6.10 -3.90 -4.96
N GLU A 28 -5.42 -4.99 -5.37
CA GLU A 28 -4.05 -5.32 -4.94
C GLU A 28 -3.06 -4.16 -5.22
N LYS A 29 -3.25 -3.47 -6.35
CA LYS A 29 -2.46 -2.27 -6.71
C LYS A 29 -2.73 -1.06 -5.82
N SER A 30 -3.86 -1.05 -5.12
CA SER A 30 -4.35 0.03 -4.27
C SER A 30 -4.19 -0.28 -2.77
N VAL A 31 -3.52 -1.38 -2.41
CA VAL A 31 -3.25 -1.72 -1.01
C VAL A 31 -2.27 -0.71 -0.41
N GLU A 32 -2.57 -0.22 0.79
CA GLU A 32 -1.67 0.65 1.54
C GLU A 32 -0.31 -0.02 1.71
N ARG A 33 0.75 0.74 1.43
CA ARG A 33 2.14 0.32 1.66
C ARG A 33 2.82 1.26 2.63
N ARG A 34 3.64 0.69 3.52
CA ARG A 34 4.41 1.45 4.52
C ARG A 34 5.89 1.09 4.51
N LEU A 35 6.73 2.05 4.86
CA LEU A 35 8.17 1.90 4.91
C LEU A 35 8.59 1.12 6.17
N ALA A 36 9.12 -0.08 5.95
CA ALA A 36 9.78 -0.84 7.00
C ALA A 36 11.14 -0.23 7.37
N ARG A 37 11.79 -0.73 8.44
CA ARG A 37 13.09 -0.21 8.92
C ARG A 37 14.20 -0.28 7.86
N ASN A 38 14.07 -1.15 6.88
CA ASN A 38 15.01 -1.25 5.74
C ASN A 38 14.74 -0.23 4.63
N ASN A 39 13.82 0.72 4.83
CA ASN A 39 13.36 1.73 3.86
C ASN A 39 12.73 1.14 2.58
N LYS A 40 12.26 -0.11 2.63
CA LYS A 40 11.44 -0.69 1.57
C LYS A 40 9.97 -0.60 1.96
N ALA A 41 9.12 -0.29 0.99
CA ALA A 41 7.67 -0.27 1.18
C ALA A 41 7.09 -1.69 1.09
N TYR A 42 6.28 -2.08 2.07
CA TYR A 42 5.58 -3.37 2.14
C TYR A 42 4.08 -3.12 2.28
N SER A 43 3.27 -3.97 1.66
CA SER A 43 1.86 -4.10 2.04
C SER A 43 1.74 -4.68 3.45
N VAL A 44 0.57 -4.57 4.09
CA VAL A 44 0.36 -5.13 5.44
C VAL A 44 0.68 -6.62 5.53
N TYR A 45 0.38 -7.39 4.48
CA TYR A 45 0.66 -8.82 4.43
C TYR A 45 2.16 -9.10 4.35
N GLU A 46 2.85 -8.44 3.42
CA GLU A 46 4.30 -8.61 3.27
C GLU A 46 5.06 -8.07 4.49
N PHE A 47 4.53 -7.04 5.16
CA PHE A 47 5.12 -6.45 6.37
C PHE A 47 4.98 -7.40 7.56
N ARG A 48 3.79 -7.99 7.74
CA ARG A 48 3.57 -9.07 8.72
C ARG A 48 4.55 -10.20 8.47
N ASP A 49 4.59 -10.76 7.26
CA ASP A 49 5.49 -11.88 6.96
C ASP A 49 6.96 -11.52 7.22
N TYR A 50 7.38 -10.28 6.90
CA TYR A 50 8.76 -9.82 7.11
C TYR A 50 9.15 -9.70 8.59
N TYR A 51 8.22 -9.31 9.47
CA TYR A 51 8.52 -9.09 10.89
C TYR A 51 7.99 -10.18 11.83
N HIS A 52 7.07 -11.03 11.39
CA HIS A 52 6.42 -12.04 12.22
C HIS A 52 7.44 -13.02 12.79
N ASP A 53 8.34 -13.54 11.96
CA ASP A 53 9.36 -14.49 12.41
C ASP A 53 10.42 -13.85 13.33
N LEU A 54 10.59 -12.53 13.23
CA LEU A 54 11.57 -11.78 14.02
C LEU A 54 11.01 -11.28 15.36
N LEU A 55 9.75 -10.86 15.40
CA LEU A 55 9.15 -10.12 16.51
C LEU A 55 7.84 -10.73 17.05
N GLY A 56 7.32 -11.78 16.42
CA GLY A 56 6.02 -12.36 16.74
C GLY A 56 4.83 -11.46 16.34
N GLU A 57 3.62 -11.92 16.67
CA GLU A 57 2.37 -11.27 16.24
C GLU A 57 2.21 -9.84 16.78
N GLU A 58 2.51 -9.58 18.05
CA GLU A 58 2.40 -8.21 18.59
C GLU A 58 3.50 -7.28 18.07
N GLY A 59 4.67 -7.84 17.76
CA GLY A 59 5.83 -7.08 17.34
C GLY A 59 5.69 -6.48 15.95
N TRP A 60 5.21 -7.24 14.96
CA TRP A 60 5.01 -6.69 13.62
C TRP A 60 3.90 -5.64 13.59
N VAL A 61 2.85 -5.78 14.41
CA VAL A 61 1.78 -4.78 14.52
C VAL A 61 2.33 -3.46 15.04
N SER A 62 3.14 -3.50 16.12
CA SER A 62 3.77 -2.29 16.66
C SER A 62 4.69 -1.60 15.65
N GLU A 63 5.39 -2.38 14.81
CA GLU A 63 6.21 -1.83 13.73
C GLU A 63 5.38 -1.24 12.59
N TRP A 64 4.26 -1.86 12.22
CA TRP A 64 3.34 -1.34 11.22
C TRP A 64 2.72 0.01 11.63
N GLU A 65 2.34 0.14 12.91
CA GLU A 65 1.79 1.38 13.46
C GLU A 65 2.79 2.54 13.41
N LYS A 66 4.08 2.26 13.64
CA LYS A 66 5.16 3.25 13.58
C LYS A 66 5.64 3.52 12.15
N ALA A 67 5.40 2.60 11.23
CA ALA A 67 5.87 2.70 9.86
C ALA A 67 5.22 3.89 9.14
N LYS A 68 6.03 4.65 8.41
CA LYS A 68 5.55 5.80 7.64
C LYS A 68 4.88 5.33 6.35
N PRO A 69 3.91 6.07 5.80
CA PRO A 69 3.35 5.80 4.48
C PRO A 69 4.44 5.69 3.41
N GLU A 70 4.21 4.88 2.38
CA GLU A 70 5.04 4.86 1.18
C GLU A 70 5.14 6.26 0.57
N GLN A 71 6.34 6.59 0.09
CA GLN A 71 6.56 7.75 -0.78
C GLN A 71 7.00 7.28 -2.15
N ARG A 72 6.52 7.97 -3.19
CA ARG A 72 6.96 7.74 -4.57
C ARG A 72 7.46 9.04 -5.19
N LYS A 73 8.47 8.91 -6.05
CA LYS A 73 9.04 10.01 -6.83
C LYS A 73 8.21 10.22 -8.08
N ALA A 74 7.53 11.36 -8.16
CA ALA A 74 6.75 11.78 -9.31
C ALA A 74 7.66 12.20 -10.48
N SER A 75 7.04 12.46 -11.63
CA SER A 75 7.73 12.91 -12.86
C SER A 75 8.38 14.29 -12.73
N ASP A 76 7.87 15.13 -11.83
CA ASP A 76 8.46 16.43 -11.44
C ASP A 76 9.72 16.29 -10.57
N GLY A 77 10.05 15.06 -10.15
CA GLY A 77 11.22 14.75 -9.32
C GLY A 77 11.00 14.88 -7.81
N SER A 78 9.83 15.32 -7.36
CA SER A 78 9.45 15.43 -5.95
C SER A 78 8.94 14.10 -5.40
N TRP A 79 9.10 13.92 -4.08
CA TRP A 79 8.61 12.75 -3.36
C TRP A 79 7.29 13.08 -2.66
N TYR A 80 6.31 12.22 -2.83
CA TYR A 80 4.96 12.41 -2.31
C TYR A 80 4.44 11.13 -1.67
N THR A 81 3.65 11.26 -0.61
CA THR A 81 2.76 10.18 -0.15
C THR A 81 1.53 10.08 -1.07
N TRP A 82 0.74 9.02 -0.93
CA TRP A 82 -0.52 8.90 -1.69
C TRP A 82 -1.44 10.11 -1.46
N ASP A 83 -1.60 10.54 -0.20
CA ASP A 83 -2.42 11.71 0.14
C ASP A 83 -1.89 12.99 -0.50
N ASP A 84 -0.57 13.13 -0.62
CA ASP A 84 0.02 14.28 -1.31
C ASP A 84 -0.22 14.21 -2.82
N PHE A 85 -0.17 13.03 -3.43
CA PHE A 85 -0.52 12.84 -4.84
C PHE A 85 -1.97 13.22 -5.11
N VAL A 86 -2.89 12.79 -4.24
CA VAL A 86 -4.31 13.14 -4.35
C VAL A 86 -4.49 14.65 -4.24
N LYS A 87 -3.84 15.31 -3.29
CA LYS A 87 -3.89 16.77 -3.14
C LYS A 87 -3.28 17.50 -4.34
N HIS A 88 -2.21 16.96 -4.93
CA HIS A 88 -1.47 17.64 -6.01
C HIS A 88 -2.09 17.41 -7.40
N TYR A 89 -2.46 16.18 -7.72
CA TYR A 89 -2.95 15.78 -9.05
C TYR A 89 -4.48 15.63 -9.12
N GLY A 90 -5.16 15.57 -7.97
CA GLY A 90 -6.59 15.29 -7.84
C GLY A 90 -6.94 13.80 -7.96
N ASP A 91 -8.04 13.38 -7.33
CA ASP A 91 -8.47 11.98 -7.20
C ASP A 91 -8.44 11.18 -8.51
N LYS A 92 -8.82 11.82 -9.63
CA LYS A 92 -8.93 11.16 -10.94
C LYS A 92 -7.58 10.81 -11.54
N LYS A 93 -6.56 11.67 -11.37
CA LYS A 93 -5.23 11.49 -11.98
C LYS A 93 -4.21 10.90 -11.02
N ALA A 94 -4.45 10.99 -9.72
CA ALA A 94 -3.53 10.53 -8.70
C ALA A 94 -3.16 9.06 -8.89
N TRP A 95 -4.12 8.19 -9.24
CA TRP A 95 -3.86 6.76 -9.46
C TRP A 95 -2.88 6.49 -10.61
N ASP A 96 -3.12 7.06 -11.79
CA ASP A 96 -2.25 6.85 -12.96
C ASP A 96 -0.84 7.40 -12.71
N MET A 97 -0.75 8.55 -12.04
CA MET A 97 0.53 9.17 -11.71
C MET A 97 1.28 8.39 -10.61
N TRP A 98 0.57 7.85 -9.62
CA TRP A 98 1.14 7.03 -8.55
C TRP A 98 1.66 5.69 -9.08
N ASP A 99 0.94 5.05 -10.00
CA ASP A 99 1.37 3.80 -10.66
C ASP A 99 2.64 4.02 -11.50
N SER A 100 2.75 5.20 -12.13
CA SER A 100 3.92 5.59 -12.92
C SER A 100 5.12 6.07 -12.07
N ALA A 101 4.89 6.38 -10.80
CA ALA A 101 5.90 6.95 -9.91
C ALA A 101 6.85 5.89 -9.34
N LYS A 102 8.11 6.28 -9.10
CA LYS A 102 9.12 5.34 -8.59
C LYS A 102 9.04 5.24 -7.07
N PRO A 103 8.82 4.06 -6.48
CA PRO A 103 8.73 3.92 -5.03
C PRO A 103 10.08 4.16 -4.34
N ALA A 104 10.01 4.56 -3.07
CA ALA A 104 11.17 4.70 -2.20
C ALA A 104 11.79 3.31 -1.99
N ARG A 105 12.82 3.05 -2.80
CA ARG A 105 13.71 1.87 -2.90
C ARG A 105 13.08 0.51 -3.28
N LYS A 106 13.40 0.09 -4.52
CA LYS A 106 14.13 -1.16 -4.79
C LYS A 106 15.61 -0.89 -4.47
N THR A 107 16.19 -1.55 -3.47
CA THR A 107 17.65 -1.77 -3.45
C THR A 107 17.86 -3.22 -3.85
N GLY A 108 18.09 -3.44 -5.14
CA GLY A 108 18.92 -4.54 -5.59
C GLY A 108 20.28 -3.92 -5.93
N GLU A 109 21.36 -4.68 -5.71
CA GLU A 109 22.78 -4.29 -5.80
C GLU A 109 23.33 -3.64 -4.53
N LEU A 110 24.00 -4.43 -3.68
CA LEU A 110 25.39 -4.88 -3.84
C LEU A 110 25.55 -6.31 -3.30
#